data_AF-K2CT41-F1
#
_entry.id   AF-K2CT41-F1
#
_cell.length_a   1.000
_cell.length_b   1.000
_cell.length_c   1.000
_cell.angle_alpha   90.00
_cell.angle_beta   90.00
_cell.angle_gamma   90.00
#
_symmetry.space_group_name_H-M   'P 1'
#
loop_
_entity.id
_entity.type
_entity.pdbx_description
1 polymer ?
#
loop_
_entity_poly.entity_id
_entity_poly.type
_entity_poly.pdbx_seq_one_letter_code
_entity_poly.pdbx_strand_id
1 'polypeptide(L)'
;MKRKAFTLIELMIVIAILGIGLHSSYNGFPNMFRGLAQRQKLVEESTSLTLAYKMIQNCLKNSHRISSVVDGRILLDNDQYIALENFGKHLRVNGNLLRLAGRASITEIEHISDTMFITRVDTGTDIIRVIWKAGVANE
;
A
#
# COMPACT_ATOMS: atom_id res chain seq x y z
N MET A 1 29.73 53.40 -33.39
CA MET A 1 29.03 52.71 -32.27
C MET A 1 30.03 52.43 -31.16
N LYS A 2 29.95 53.14 -30.02
CA LYS A 2 30.82 52.86 -28.86
C LYS A 2 30.33 51.57 -28.19
N ARG A 3 31.16 50.51 -28.19
CA ARG A 3 30.91 49.28 -27.43
C ARG A 3 30.95 49.65 -25.94
N LYS A 4 29.81 49.61 -25.24
CA LYS A 4 29.78 49.73 -23.78
C LYS A 4 30.42 48.46 -23.21
N ALA A 5 31.53 48.62 -22.49
CA ALA A 5 32.14 47.51 -21.76
C ALA A 5 31.27 47.21 -20.54
N PHE A 6 30.93 45.94 -20.35
CA PHE A 6 30.19 45.46 -19.19
C PHE A 6 31.05 45.65 -17.94
N THR A 7 30.49 46.29 -16.92
CA THR A 7 31.27 46.59 -15.70
C THR A 7 31.31 45.38 -14.76
N LEU A 8 32.41 45.23 -14.02
CA LEU A 8 32.55 44.15 -13.03
C LEU A 8 31.42 44.18 -11.99
N ILE A 9 30.94 45.38 -11.66
CA ILE A 9 29.84 45.61 -10.72
C ILE A 9 28.52 45.05 -11.28
N GLU A 10 28.20 45.30 -12.56
CA GLU A 10 27.01 44.72 -13.19
C GLU A 10 27.04 43.18 -13.15
N LEU A 11 28.22 42.57 -13.32
CA LEU A 11 28.38 41.12 -13.22
C LEU A 11 28.13 40.60 -11.80
N MET A 12 28.65 41.28 -10.78
CA MET A 12 28.44 40.89 -9.38
C MET A 12 26.98 41.00 -8.96
N ILE A 13 26.25 42.02 -9.47
CA ILE A 13 24.81 42.17 -9.23
C ILE A 13 24.04 41.00 -9.85
N VAL A 14 24.35 40.62 -11.08
CA VAL A 14 23.69 39.48 -11.75
C VAL A 14 23.93 38.17 -10.98
N ILE A 15 25.16 37.92 -10.53
CA ILE A 15 25.50 36.74 -9.73
C ILE A 15 24.74 36.74 -8.40
N ALA A 16 24.65 37.89 -7.72
CA ALA A 16 23.92 38.00 -6.46
C ALA A 16 22.42 37.73 -6.64
N ILE A 17 21.80 38.27 -7.70
CA ILE A 17 20.38 38.04 -8.00
C ILE A 17 20.13 36.57 -8.35
N LEU A 18 20.99 35.95 -9.17
CA LEU A 18 20.89 34.52 -9.50
C LEU A 18 21.04 33.64 -8.25
N GLY A 19 21.96 33.97 -7.35
CA GLY A 19 22.15 33.25 -6.09
C GLY A 19 20.90 33.29 -5.19
N ILE A 20 20.28 34.45 -5.04
CA ILE A 20 19.03 34.60 -4.25
C ILE A 20 17.88 33.81 -4.88
N GLY A 21 17.72 33.88 -6.21
CA GLY A 21 16.68 33.16 -6.93
C GLY A 21 16.82 31.64 -6.84
N LEU A 22 18.04 31.12 -7.00
CA LEU A 22 18.33 29.70 -6.88
C LEU A 22 18.13 29.18 -5.45
N HIS A 23 18.52 29.95 -4.43
CA HIS A 23 18.37 29.56 -3.04
C HIS A 23 16.89 29.54 -2.59
N SER A 24 16.10 30.53 -3.04
CA SER A 24 14.65 30.58 -2.81
C SER A 24 13.92 29.39 -3.47
N SER A 25 14.30 29.05 -4.70
CA SER A 25 13.76 27.90 -5.42
C SER A 25 14.07 26.59 -4.69
N TYR A 26 15.34 26.40 -4.28
CA TYR A 26 15.80 25.17 -3.63
C TYR A 26 15.14 24.89 -2.26
N ASN A 27 14.74 25.93 -1.52
CA ASN A 27 14.03 25.76 -0.24
C ASN A 27 12.53 25.45 -0.42
N GLY A 28 11.92 25.80 -1.55
CA GLY A 28 10.50 25.53 -1.84
C GLY A 28 10.22 24.12 -2.40
N PHE A 29 11.16 23.55 -3.15
CA PHE A 29 10.99 22.25 -3.80
C PHE A 29 10.88 21.02 -2.87
N PRO A 30 11.66 20.88 -1.78
CA PRO A 30 11.67 19.67 -0.95
C PRO A 30 10.30 19.35 -0.33
N ASN A 31 9.54 20.39 0.02
CA ASN A 31 8.22 20.23 0.63
C ASN A 31 7.16 19.74 -0.38
N MET A 32 7.25 20.16 -1.64
CA MET A 32 6.37 19.66 -2.72
C MET A 32 6.65 18.18 -3.03
N PHE A 33 7.93 17.78 -3.08
CA PHE A 33 8.30 16.38 -3.35
C PHE A 33 7.96 15.44 -2.19
N ARG A 34 8.04 15.91 -0.94
CA ARG A 34 7.59 15.13 0.23
C ARG A 34 6.10 14.80 0.16
N GLY A 35 5.26 15.76 -0.25
CA GLY A 35 3.82 15.54 -0.41
C GLY A 35 3.50 14.52 -1.51
N LEU A 36 4.22 14.57 -2.64
CA LEU A 36 4.07 13.60 -3.73
C LEU A 36 4.51 12.19 -3.31
N ALA A 37 5.65 12.06 -2.62
CA ALA A 37 6.14 10.77 -2.13
C ALA A 37 5.19 10.14 -1.10
N GLN A 38 4.60 10.95 -0.21
CA GLN A 38 3.59 10.47 0.74
C GLN A 38 2.32 10.01 0.03
N ARG A 39 1.82 10.77 -0.96
CA ARG A 39 0.65 10.36 -1.76
C ARG A 39 0.92 9.06 -2.52
N GLN A 40 2.09 8.92 -3.11
CA GLN A 40 2.46 7.69 -3.82
C GLN A 40 2.47 6.47 -2.88
N LYS A 41 3.02 6.60 -1.67
CA LYS A 41 2.97 5.54 -0.66
C LYS A 41 1.55 5.13 -0.29
N LEU A 42 0.64 6.09 -0.11
CA LEU A 42 -0.77 5.80 0.17
C LEU A 42 -1.45 5.06 -1.00
N VAL A 43 -1.12 5.42 -2.24
CA VAL A 43 -1.63 4.74 -3.44
C VAL A 43 -1.11 3.30 -3.50
N GLU A 44 0.17 3.08 -3.22
CA GLU A 44 0.77 1.74 -3.17
C GLU A 44 0.14 0.88 -2.05
N GLU A 45 -0.03 1.44 -0.85
CA GLU A 45 -0.72 0.81 0.29
C GLU A 45 -2.13 0.36 -0.12
N SER A 46 -2.95 1.28 -0.65
CA SER A 46 -4.33 1.01 -1.08
C SER A 46 -4.42 -0.01 -2.23
N THR A 47 -3.51 0.09 -3.20
CA THR A 47 -3.45 -0.86 -4.33
C THR A 47 -3.13 -2.27 -3.82
N SER A 48 -2.17 -2.42 -2.92
CA SER A 48 -1.80 -3.72 -2.36
C SER A 48 -2.95 -4.36 -1.56
N LEU A 49 -3.70 -3.58 -0.77
CA LEU A 49 -4.88 -4.04 -0.05
C LEU A 49 -6.03 -4.42 -0.99
N THR A 50 -6.23 -3.66 -2.07
CA THR A 50 -7.23 -3.97 -3.10
C THR A 50 -6.92 -5.29 -3.80
N LEU A 51 -5.64 -5.54 -4.11
CA LEU A 51 -5.19 -6.82 -4.68
C LEU A 51 -5.39 -7.97 -3.68
N ALA A 52 -5.04 -7.76 -2.41
CA ALA A 52 -5.26 -8.75 -1.35
C ALA A 52 -6.73 -9.12 -1.22
N TYR A 53 -7.61 -8.12 -1.21
CA TYR A 53 -9.06 -8.31 -1.19
C TYR A 53 -9.53 -9.17 -2.36
N LYS A 54 -9.12 -8.84 -3.59
CA LYS A 54 -9.50 -9.60 -4.78
C LYS A 54 -8.99 -11.04 -4.75
N MET A 55 -7.76 -11.27 -4.26
CA MET A 55 -7.19 -12.62 -4.14
C MET A 55 -8.01 -13.47 -3.17
N ILE A 56 -8.30 -12.95 -1.98
CA ILE A 56 -9.13 -13.65 -0.98
C ILE A 56 -10.54 -13.88 -1.53
N GLN A 57 -11.17 -12.84 -2.08
CA GLN A 57 -12.52 -12.93 -2.64
C GLN A 57 -12.62 -14.01 -3.73
N ASN A 58 -11.66 -14.06 -4.67
CA ASN A 58 -11.66 -15.04 -5.74
C ASN A 58 -11.44 -16.48 -5.22
N CYS A 59 -10.59 -16.65 -4.20
CA CYS A 59 -10.39 -17.92 -3.53
C CYS A 59 -11.70 -18.42 -2.89
N LEU A 60 -12.39 -17.54 -2.16
CA LEU A 60 -13.62 -17.87 -1.45
C LEU A 60 -14.82 -18.11 -2.37
N LYS A 61 -14.89 -17.44 -3.52
CA LYS A 61 -15.94 -17.69 -4.53
C LYS A 61 -15.92 -19.13 -5.06
N ASN A 62 -14.73 -19.72 -5.15
CA ASN A 62 -14.53 -21.06 -5.70
C ASN A 62 -14.55 -22.15 -4.62
N SER A 63 -14.80 -21.79 -3.37
CA SER A 63 -14.73 -22.67 -2.21
C SER A 63 -16.06 -22.64 -1.48
N HIS A 64 -16.59 -23.78 -1.05
CA HIS A 64 -17.90 -23.81 -0.40
C HIS A 64 -17.79 -23.75 1.11
N ARG A 65 -16.72 -24.33 1.68
CA ARG A 65 -16.53 -24.45 3.11
C ARG A 65 -15.09 -24.23 3.53
N ILE A 66 -14.94 -23.82 4.78
CA ILE A 66 -13.70 -23.78 5.52
C ILE A 66 -13.51 -25.15 6.16
N SER A 67 -12.43 -25.84 5.79
CA SER A 67 -12.09 -27.15 6.32
C SER A 67 -11.44 -27.04 7.69
N SER A 68 -10.48 -26.12 7.84
CA SER A 68 -9.81 -25.86 9.13
C SER A 68 -9.10 -24.52 9.15
N VAL A 69 -8.85 -24.01 10.36
CA VAL A 69 -7.99 -22.84 10.60
C VAL A 69 -6.90 -23.26 11.58
N VAL A 70 -5.65 -23.27 11.12
CA VAL A 70 -4.48 -23.74 11.90
C VAL A 70 -3.34 -22.75 11.69
N ASP A 71 -2.73 -22.26 12.77
CA ASP A 71 -1.52 -21.42 12.76
C ASP A 71 -1.58 -20.21 11.80
N GLY A 72 -2.71 -19.51 11.74
CA GLY A 72 -2.88 -18.36 10.84
C GLY A 72 -3.02 -18.72 9.36
N ARG A 73 -3.36 -19.98 9.07
CA ARG A 73 -3.75 -20.48 7.75
C ARG A 73 -5.18 -21.00 7.77
N ILE A 74 -5.95 -20.65 6.76
CA ILE A 74 -7.28 -21.15 6.46
C ILE A 74 -7.13 -22.16 5.34
N LEU A 75 -7.60 -23.38 5.58
CA LEU A 75 -7.73 -24.44 4.59
C LEU A 75 -9.20 -24.52 4.16
N LEU A 76 -9.41 -24.58 2.85
CA LEU A 76 -10.72 -24.67 2.22
C LEU A 76 -10.97 -26.10 1.75
N ASP A 77 -12.23 -26.42 1.45
CA ASP A 77 -12.69 -27.77 1.07
C ASP A 77 -12.15 -28.29 -0.26
N ASN A 78 -11.64 -27.41 -1.12
CA ASN A 78 -11.09 -27.69 -2.44
C ASN A 78 -9.54 -27.66 -2.47
N ASP A 79 -8.90 -27.93 -1.32
CA ASP A 79 -7.44 -27.85 -1.10
C ASP A 79 -6.82 -26.44 -1.33
N GLN A 80 -7.64 -25.41 -1.56
CA GLN A 80 -7.15 -24.03 -1.56
C GLN A 80 -6.87 -23.58 -0.13
N TYR A 81 -5.97 -22.61 0.00
CA TYR A 81 -5.64 -22.07 1.30
C TYR A 81 -5.33 -20.57 1.25
N ILE A 82 -5.53 -19.93 2.39
CA ILE A 82 -5.16 -18.55 2.65
C ILE A 82 -4.23 -18.57 3.86
N ALA A 83 -3.04 -18.00 3.76
CA ALA A 83 -2.09 -17.91 4.86
C ALA A 83 -1.63 -16.47 5.05
N LEU A 84 -1.57 -16.05 6.32
CA LEU A 84 -0.95 -14.79 6.72
C LEU A 84 0.46 -15.10 7.22
N GLU A 85 1.46 -14.62 6.49
CA GLU A 85 2.88 -14.83 6.75
C GLU A 85 3.55 -13.50 7.16
N ASN A 86 4.75 -13.58 7.74
CA ASN A 86 5.57 -12.42 8.07
C ASN A 86 4.80 -11.33 8.85
N PHE A 87 4.19 -11.71 9.98
CA PHE A 87 3.39 -10.82 10.83
C PHE A 87 2.28 -10.08 10.08
N GLY A 88 1.67 -10.74 9.09
CA GLY A 88 0.57 -10.18 8.33
C GLY A 88 0.97 -9.25 7.19
N LYS A 89 2.27 -9.11 6.89
CA LYS A 89 2.75 -8.35 5.73
C LYS A 89 2.68 -9.14 4.43
N HIS A 90 2.64 -10.46 4.53
CA HIS A 90 2.64 -11.36 3.40
C HIS A 90 1.34 -12.15 3.40
N LEU A 91 0.57 -12.01 2.34
CA LEU A 91 -0.64 -12.79 2.11
C LEU A 91 -0.32 -13.87 1.07
N ARG A 92 -0.51 -15.14 1.41
CA ARG A 92 -0.42 -16.23 0.46
C ARG A 92 -1.80 -16.80 0.19
N VAL A 93 -2.20 -16.87 -1.07
CA VAL A 93 -3.47 -17.46 -1.49
C VAL A 93 -3.18 -18.50 -2.57
N ASN A 94 -3.43 -19.76 -2.26
CA ASN A 94 -3.21 -20.90 -3.16
C ASN A 94 -1.83 -20.84 -3.86
N GLY A 95 -0.76 -20.72 -3.06
CA GLY A 95 0.62 -20.60 -3.55
C GLY A 95 1.06 -19.19 -3.95
N ASN A 96 0.15 -18.32 -4.40
CA ASN A 96 0.47 -16.96 -4.83
C ASN A 96 0.75 -16.05 -3.64
N LEU A 97 1.95 -15.50 -3.58
CA LEU A 97 2.39 -14.59 -2.51
C LEU A 97 2.22 -13.13 -2.94
N LEU A 98 1.50 -12.37 -2.12
CA LEU A 98 1.38 -10.92 -2.22
C LEU A 98 2.03 -10.26 -1.00
N ARG A 99 2.91 -9.29 -1.25
CA ARG A 99 3.49 -8.43 -0.20
C ARG A 99 2.68 -7.14 -0.10
N LEU A 100 2.16 -6.87 1.09
CA LEU A 100 1.46 -5.62 1.37
C LEU A 100 2.46 -4.46 1.43
N ALA A 101 2.08 -3.34 0.81
CA ALA A 101 2.92 -2.17 0.73
C ALA A 101 2.84 -1.34 2.01
N GLY A 102 3.92 -0.63 2.31
CA GLY A 102 3.98 0.34 3.41
C GLY A 102 3.51 -0.23 4.76
N ARG A 103 2.60 0.50 5.40
CA ARG A 103 2.09 0.19 6.73
C ARG A 103 0.97 -0.84 6.72
N ALA A 104 0.35 -1.12 5.58
CA ALA A 104 -0.74 -2.07 5.46
C ALA A 104 -0.38 -3.47 5.97
N SER A 105 -1.26 -4.10 6.74
CA SER A 105 -1.10 -5.50 7.18
C SER A 105 -2.44 -6.19 7.38
N ILE A 106 -2.49 -7.50 7.20
CA ILE A 106 -3.65 -8.33 7.52
C ILE A 106 -3.20 -9.28 8.63
N THR A 107 -3.81 -9.16 9.79
CA THR A 107 -3.45 -9.88 11.01
C THR A 107 -4.68 -10.57 11.58
N GLU A 108 -4.45 -11.55 12.45
CA GLU A 108 -5.48 -12.30 13.17
C GLU A 108 -6.50 -13.00 12.25
N ILE A 109 -6.62 -14.32 12.41
CA ILE A 109 -7.70 -15.07 11.76
C ILE A 109 -8.59 -15.61 12.85
N GLU A 110 -9.84 -15.15 12.86
CA GLU A 110 -10.85 -15.63 13.78
C GLU A 110 -11.85 -16.48 13.01
N HIS A 111 -11.91 -17.76 13.35
CA HIS A 111 -12.88 -18.68 12.76
C HIS A 111 -14.25 -18.46 13.41
N ILE A 112 -15.28 -18.22 12.59
CA ILE A 112 -16.65 -17.96 13.06
C ILE A 112 -17.56 -19.16 12.79
N SER A 113 -17.48 -19.74 11.60
CA SER A 113 -18.26 -20.92 11.20
C SER A 113 -17.60 -21.61 10.00
N ASP A 114 -18.12 -22.77 9.63
CA ASP A 114 -17.68 -23.56 8.46
C ASP A 114 -17.74 -22.81 7.12
N THR A 115 -18.29 -21.59 7.09
CA THR A 115 -18.33 -20.74 5.90
C THR A 115 -17.82 -19.33 6.16
N MET A 116 -17.48 -18.96 7.39
CA MET A 116 -17.13 -17.58 7.73
C MET A 116 -15.91 -17.46 8.64
N PHE A 117 -15.11 -16.44 8.38
CA PHE A 117 -13.99 -16.04 9.23
C PHE A 117 -13.83 -14.52 9.20
N ILE A 118 -13.13 -13.98 10.19
CA ILE A 118 -12.79 -12.57 10.29
C ILE A 118 -11.28 -12.40 10.19
N THR A 119 -10.86 -11.37 9.48
CA THR A 119 -9.48 -10.87 9.55
C THR A 119 -9.45 -9.45 10.04
N ARG A 120 -8.41 -9.09 10.79
CA ARG A 120 -8.12 -7.69 11.12
C ARG A 120 -7.19 -7.10 10.05
N VAL A 121 -7.58 -5.98 9.46
CA VAL A 121 -6.80 -5.28 8.44
C VAL A 121 -6.39 -3.92 9.00
N ASP A 122 -5.08 -3.70 9.08
CA ASP A 122 -4.50 -2.39 9.35
C ASP A 122 -4.22 -1.71 8.01
N THR A 123 -4.85 -0.56 7.77
CA THR A 123 -4.66 0.24 6.55
C THR A 123 -3.47 1.19 6.65
N GLY A 124 -2.83 1.27 7.81
CA GLY A 124 -1.80 2.24 8.16
C GLY A 124 -2.36 3.51 8.82
N THR A 125 -3.66 3.78 8.69
CA THR A 125 -4.37 4.87 9.39
C THR A 125 -5.41 4.33 10.35
N ASP A 126 -6.05 3.22 9.98
CA ASP A 126 -7.18 2.65 10.70
C ASP A 126 -7.04 1.14 10.78
N ILE A 127 -7.71 0.57 11.77
CA ILE A 127 -7.83 -0.88 11.94
C ILE A 127 -9.28 -1.26 11.71
N ILE A 128 -9.52 -2.09 10.70
CA ILE A 128 -10.85 -2.59 10.35
C ILE A 128 -10.93 -4.11 10.54
N ARG A 129 -12.13 -4.61 10.83
CA ARG A 129 -12.41 -6.05 10.84
C ARG A 129 -13.22 -6.38 9.60
N VAL A 130 -12.73 -7.33 8.81
CA VAL A 130 -13.38 -7.77 7.58
C VAL A 130 -13.93 -9.17 7.79
N ILE A 131 -15.25 -9.31 7.62
CA ILE A 131 -15.92 -10.60 7.64
C ILE A 131 -15.89 -11.18 6.23
N TRP A 132 -15.43 -12.42 6.14
CA TRP A 132 -15.35 -13.17 4.90
C TRP A 132 -16.34 -14.32 4.93
N LYS A 133 -16.99 -14.57 3.79
CA LYS A 133 -17.91 -15.68 3.60
C LYS A 133 -17.47 -16.50 2.39
N ALA A 134 -17.29 -17.79 2.58
CA ALA A 134 -17.08 -18.78 1.53
C ALA A 134 -18.41 -19.14 0.86
N GLY A 135 -18.34 -19.53 -0.41
CA GLY A 135 -19.48 -19.87 -1.24
C GLY A 135 -19.91 -18.76 -2.19
N VAL A 136 -20.70 -19.13 -3.19
CA VAL A 136 -21.26 -18.19 -4.16
C VAL A 136 -22.21 -17.26 -3.41
N ALA A 137 -22.07 -15.95 -3.63
CA ALA A 137 -23.10 -14.97 -3.29
C ALA A 137 -24.33 -15.24 -4.15
N ASN A 138 -25.10 -16.28 -3.81
CA ASN A 138 -26.43 -16.49 -4.34
C ASN A 138 -27.41 -15.77 -3.41
N GLU A 139 -27.45 -14.45 -3.57
CA GLU A 139 -28.61 -13.59 -3.33
C GLU A 139 -28.71 -12.60 -4.49
#